data_AF-A0A7K8LHA0-F1
#
_entry.id   AF-A0A7K8LHA0-F1
#
_cell.length_a   1.000
_cell.length_b   1.000
_cell.length_c   1.000
_cell.angle_alpha   90.00
_cell.angle_beta   90.00
_cell.angle_gamma   90.00
#
_symmetry.space_group_name_H-M   'P 1'
#
loop_
_entity.id
_entity.type
_entity.pdbx_description
1 polymer ?
#
loop_
_entity_poly.entity_id
_entity_poly.type
_entity_poly.pdbx_seq_one_letter_code
_entity_poly.pdbx_strand_id
1 'polypeptide(L)'
;SGGKMAGTELRRLQWRLEELEQRIGNGASGPGKVVDDVVKVQVALSNIASKRERIKILFKKIEDVIKYLDPQYIDRMAVPDAMKLQFILAEEQVIPSRAALLEQVKNLQPILDSASIQAVPGHAAKLQRLSQIHIQQQEQCQELTDSVKMLLEDYNKT
;
A
#
# COMPACT_ATOMS: atom_id res chain seq x y z
N SER A 1 7.98 -23.80 -16.75
CA SER A 1 8.54 -23.65 -15.39
C SER A 1 7.50 -23.85 -14.27
N GLY A 2 6.22 -23.49 -14.46
CA GLY A 2 5.18 -23.56 -13.41
C GLY A 2 4.84 -24.95 -12.83
N GLY A 3 5.05 -26.05 -13.57
CA GLY A 3 4.76 -27.41 -13.08
C GLY A 3 5.70 -27.91 -11.97
N LYS A 4 6.93 -27.39 -11.89
CA LYS A 4 7.89 -27.76 -10.83
C LYS A 4 7.53 -27.14 -9.47
N MET A 5 7.01 -25.91 -9.45
CA MET A 5 6.57 -25.22 -8.22
C MET A 5 5.32 -25.86 -7.61
N ALA A 6 4.36 -26.28 -8.43
CA ALA A 6 3.18 -27.00 -7.95
C ALA A 6 3.55 -28.35 -7.30
N GLY A 7 4.53 -29.06 -7.87
CA GLY A 7 5.03 -30.33 -7.33
C GLY A 7 5.86 -30.20 -6.04
N THR A 8 6.50 -29.06 -5.80
CA THR A 8 7.19 -28.80 -4.53
C THR A 8 6.22 -28.44 -3.42
N GLU A 9 5.19 -27.64 -3.71
CA GLU A 9 4.14 -27.31 -2.74
C GLU A 9 3.31 -28.54 -2.37
N LEU A 10 2.96 -29.40 -3.33
CA LEU A 10 2.27 -30.67 -3.07
C LEU A 10 3.06 -31.58 -2.13
N ARG A 11 4.37 -31.72 -2.34
CA ARG A 11 5.23 -32.50 -1.44
C ARG A 11 5.34 -31.90 -0.04
N ARG A 12 5.41 -30.57 0.06
CA ARG A 12 5.43 -29.87 1.35
C ARG A 12 4.11 -30.04 2.11
N LEU A 13 2.99 -29.96 1.40
CA LEU A 13 1.66 -30.21 1.95
C LEU A 13 1.51 -31.66 2.41
N GLN A 14 1.99 -32.62 1.61
CA GLN A 14 1.95 -34.04 1.94
C GLN A 14 2.77 -34.34 3.20
N TRP A 15 3.99 -33.82 3.31
CA TRP A 15 4.82 -33.96 4.52
C TRP A 15 4.12 -33.41 5.77
N ARG A 16 3.52 -32.21 5.67
CA ARG A 16 2.79 -31.61 6.78
C ARG A 16 1.55 -32.41 7.16
N LEU A 17 0.89 -33.03 6.19
CA LEU A 17 -0.28 -33.85 6.42
C LEU A 17 0.10 -35.15 7.14
N GLU A 18 1.16 -35.83 6.69
CA GLU A 18 1.71 -37.01 7.35
C GLU A 18 2.17 -36.69 8.79
N GLU A 19 2.81 -35.53 9.01
CA GLU A 19 3.21 -35.11 10.35
C GLU A 19 2.01 -34.81 11.26
N LEU A 20 0.95 -34.20 10.73
CA LEU A 20 -0.30 -33.96 11.46
C LEU A 20 -1.04 -35.26 11.77
N GLU A 21 -1.12 -36.17 10.80
CA GLU A 21 -1.70 -37.50 10.97
C GLU A 21 -0.90 -38.33 11.97
N GLN A 22 0.43 -38.21 12.02
CA GLN A 22 1.24 -38.90 13.02
C GLN A 22 1.08 -38.29 14.42
N ARG A 23 0.98 -36.95 14.53
CA ARG A 23 0.77 -36.25 15.80
C ARG A 23 -0.63 -36.48 16.38
N ILE A 24 -1.64 -36.66 15.53
CA ILE A 24 -3.05 -36.89 15.94
C ILE A 24 -3.36 -38.40 16.03
N GLY A 25 -2.88 -39.19 15.08
CA GLY A 25 -3.19 -40.61 14.89
C GLY A 25 -2.40 -41.59 15.75
N ASN A 26 -1.35 -41.16 16.46
CA ASN A 26 -0.69 -41.99 17.48
C ASN A 26 -1.54 -42.17 18.76
N GLY A 27 -2.66 -41.45 18.90
CA GLY A 27 -3.72 -41.80 19.83
C GLY A 27 -4.79 -42.60 19.10
N ALA A 28 -5.16 -43.78 19.60
CA ALA A 28 -6.22 -44.64 19.05
C ALA A 28 -7.64 -44.04 19.22
N SER A 29 -7.81 -42.77 18.87
CA SER A 29 -9.02 -41.97 19.06
C SER A 29 -9.28 -41.20 17.77
N GLY A 30 -10.36 -41.55 17.07
CA GLY A 30 -10.81 -40.81 15.90
C GLY A 30 -11.02 -39.32 16.20
N PRO A 31 -11.09 -38.46 15.16
CA PRO A 31 -11.08 -37.00 15.28
C PRO A 31 -12.12 -36.44 16.26
N GLY A 32 -13.27 -37.11 16.43
CA GLY A 32 -14.28 -36.73 17.42
C GLY A 32 -13.86 -36.95 18.88
N LYS A 33 -13.10 -38.02 19.18
CA LYS A 33 -12.68 -38.32 20.56
C LYS A 33 -11.61 -37.37 21.07
N VAL A 34 -10.69 -36.91 20.21
CA VAL A 34 -9.67 -35.92 20.60
C VAL A 34 -10.34 -34.58 20.94
N VAL A 35 -11.33 -34.16 20.16
CA VAL A 35 -12.12 -32.95 20.45
C VAL A 35 -12.88 -33.12 21.77
N ASP A 36 -13.56 -34.25 21.96
CA ASP A 36 -14.30 -34.53 23.20
C ASP A 36 -13.38 -34.59 24.43
N ASP A 37 -12.19 -35.19 24.30
CA ASP A 37 -11.22 -35.29 25.38
C ASP A 37 -10.57 -33.93 25.70
N VAL A 38 -10.30 -33.10 24.68
CA VAL A 38 -9.87 -31.70 24.88
C VAL A 38 -10.96 -30.88 25.55
N VAL A 39 -12.22 -31.05 25.15
CA VAL A 39 -13.37 -30.36 25.78
C VAL A 39 -13.54 -30.82 27.23
N LYS A 40 -13.42 -32.11 27.53
CA LYS A 40 -13.46 -32.63 28.91
C LYS A 40 -12.32 -32.05 29.74
N VAL A 41 -11.11 -32.01 29.21
CA VAL A 41 -9.94 -31.43 29.88
C VAL A 41 -10.14 -29.93 30.10
N GLN A 42 -10.68 -29.20 29.13
CA GLN A 42 -10.99 -27.79 29.25
C GLN A 42 -12.07 -27.53 30.31
N VAL A 43 -13.13 -28.33 30.35
CA VAL A 43 -14.19 -28.21 31.37
C VAL A 43 -13.65 -28.56 32.76
N ALA A 44 -12.83 -29.61 32.89
CA ALA A 44 -12.18 -29.97 34.15
C ALA A 44 -11.23 -28.87 34.63
N LEU A 45 -10.40 -28.32 33.74
CA LEU A 45 -9.51 -27.21 34.01
C LEU A 45 -10.26 -25.94 34.39
N SER A 46 -11.35 -25.62 33.70
CA SER A 46 -12.18 -24.46 34.00
C SER A 46 -12.87 -24.59 35.37
N ASN A 47 -13.30 -25.80 35.72
CA ASN A 47 -13.86 -26.13 37.05
C ASN A 47 -12.80 -26.09 38.17
N ILE A 48 -11.55 -26.47 37.87
CA ILE A 48 -10.44 -26.41 38.83
C ILE A 48 -9.94 -24.98 39.00
N ALA A 49 -9.84 -24.22 37.90
CA ALA A 49 -9.42 -22.82 37.89
C ALA A 49 -10.46 -21.91 38.56
N SER A 50 -11.76 -22.21 38.43
CA SER A 50 -12.83 -21.47 39.11
C SER A 50 -12.88 -21.73 40.62
N LYS A 51 -12.47 -22.93 41.09
CA LYS A 51 -12.40 -23.27 42.52
C LYS A 51 -11.09 -22.87 43.18
N ARG A 52 -10.02 -22.62 42.41
CA ARG A 52 -8.70 -22.21 42.91
C ARG A 52 -8.20 -20.98 42.16
N GLU A 53 -8.46 -19.80 42.73
CA GLU A 53 -8.05 -18.51 42.16
C GLU A 53 -6.55 -18.43 41.83
N ARG A 54 -5.70 -19.16 42.56
CA ARG A 54 -4.26 -19.30 42.29
C ARG A 54 -3.96 -19.96 40.93
N ILE A 55 -4.78 -20.92 40.50
CA ILE A 55 -4.63 -21.61 39.21
C ILE A 55 -5.04 -20.67 38.07
N LYS A 56 -6.11 -19.90 38.26
CA LYS A 56 -6.54 -18.86 37.31
C LYS A 56 -5.48 -17.75 37.13
N ILE A 57 -4.81 -17.35 38.22
CA ILE A 57 -3.67 -16.44 38.16
C ILE A 57 -2.50 -17.06 37.39
N LEU A 58 -2.21 -18.35 37.62
CA LEU A 58 -1.16 -19.07 36.89
C LEU A 58 -1.48 -19.20 35.39
N PHE A 59 -2.73 -19.47 35.01
CA PHE A 59 -3.14 -19.52 33.59
C PHE A 59 -2.98 -18.17 32.89
N LYS A 60 -3.43 -17.08 33.54
CA LYS A 60 -3.18 -15.72 33.02
C LYS A 60 -1.69 -15.44 32.90
N LYS A 61 -0.89 -15.85 33.89
CA LYS A 61 0.56 -15.65 33.86
C LYS A 61 1.24 -16.49 32.76
N ILE A 62 0.74 -17.66 32.42
CA ILE A 62 1.22 -18.47 31.28
C ILE A 62 0.88 -17.77 29.96
N GLU A 63 -0.36 -17.28 29.79
CA GLU A 63 -0.73 -16.49 28.61
C GLU A 63 0.15 -15.24 28.47
N ASP A 64 0.40 -14.55 29.58
CA ASP A 64 1.26 -13.37 29.59
C ASP A 64 2.71 -13.74 29.29
N VAL A 65 3.23 -14.84 29.85
CA VAL A 65 4.57 -15.35 29.53
C VAL A 65 4.68 -15.74 28.05
N ILE A 66 3.66 -16.37 27.45
CA ILE A 66 3.63 -16.67 26.01
C ILE A 66 3.67 -15.38 25.19
N LYS A 67 2.94 -14.34 25.59
CA LYS A 67 3.00 -13.01 24.95
C LYS A 67 4.38 -12.36 25.09
N TYR A 68 5.02 -12.49 26.26
CA TYR A 68 6.36 -11.97 26.50
C TYR A 68 7.45 -12.78 25.77
N LEU A 69 7.20 -14.04 25.41
CA LEU A 69 8.12 -14.85 24.61
C LEU A 69 8.00 -14.61 23.09
N ASP A 70 7.04 -13.82 22.62
CA ASP A 70 6.98 -13.41 21.22
C ASP A 70 8.15 -12.43 20.93
N PRO A 71 9.12 -12.80 20.08
CA PRO A 71 10.25 -11.93 19.73
C PRO A 71 9.80 -10.56 19.20
N GLN A 72 8.61 -10.48 18.58
CA GLN A 72 8.07 -9.23 18.05
C GLN A 72 7.60 -8.27 19.15
N TYR A 73 7.33 -8.75 20.36
CA TYR A 73 6.88 -7.94 21.49
C TYR A 73 8.08 -7.31 22.24
N ILE A 74 9.13 -8.10 22.49
CA ILE A 74 10.35 -7.62 23.15
C ILE A 74 11.09 -6.61 22.27
N ASP A 75 11.24 -6.88 20.97
CA ASP A 75 11.95 -6.00 20.04
C ASP A 75 11.26 -4.63 19.84
N ARG A 76 9.94 -4.56 20.05
CA ARG A 76 9.17 -3.30 19.92
C ARG A 76 9.09 -2.52 21.22
N MET A 77 9.11 -3.17 22.39
CA MET A 77 8.97 -2.49 23.67
C MET A 77 10.29 -1.92 24.21
N ALA A 78 11.41 -2.56 23.91
CA ALA A 78 12.70 -2.17 24.46
C ALA A 78 13.65 -1.70 23.36
N VAL A 79 13.34 -0.59 22.69
CA VAL A 79 14.44 0.21 22.11
C VAL A 79 15.14 0.85 23.30
N PRO A 80 16.35 0.42 23.68
CA PRO A 80 17.04 0.96 24.84
C PRO A 80 17.26 2.46 24.62
N ASP A 81 17.21 3.28 25.67
CA ASP A 81 17.33 4.74 25.51
C ASP A 81 18.66 5.17 24.86
N ALA A 82 19.72 4.38 25.07
CA ALA A 82 20.99 4.56 24.36
C ALA A 82 20.85 4.37 22.84
N MET A 83 19.99 3.46 22.39
CA MET A 83 19.72 3.20 20.97
C MET A 83 18.82 4.28 20.36
N LYS A 84 17.84 4.81 21.12
CA LYS A 84 17.07 5.99 20.71
C LYS A 84 17.97 7.20 20.51
N LEU A 85 18.93 7.41 21.42
CA LEU A 85 19.88 8.51 21.34
C LEU A 85 20.82 8.35 20.14
N GLN A 86 21.35 7.15 19.90
CA GLN A 86 22.15 6.84 18.71
C GLN A 86 21.36 6.99 17.41
N PHE A 87 20.08 6.62 17.40
CA PHE A 87 19.20 6.80 16.25
C PHE A 87 18.95 8.28 15.96
N ILE A 88 18.68 9.08 16.99
CA ILE A 88 18.49 10.53 16.87
C ILE A 88 19.78 11.19 16.38
N LEU A 89 20.95 10.82 16.90
CA LEU A 89 22.24 11.37 16.46
C LEU A 89 22.59 10.93 15.03
N ALA A 90 22.31 9.67 14.66
CA ALA A 90 22.52 9.18 13.31
C ALA A 90 21.57 9.84 12.29
N GLU A 91 20.33 10.15 12.69
CA GLU A 91 19.37 10.88 11.87
C GLU A 91 19.39 12.41 12.08
N GLU A 92 20.30 12.95 12.90
CA GLU A 92 20.34 14.38 13.26
C GLU A 92 20.51 15.28 12.03
N GLN A 93 21.26 14.83 11.03
CA GLN A 93 21.43 15.54 9.75
C GLN A 93 20.29 15.26 8.76
N VAL A 94 19.62 14.12 8.91
CA VAL A 94 18.56 13.65 8.01
C VAL A 94 17.22 14.30 8.35
N ILE A 95 16.89 14.45 9.64
CA ILE A 95 15.66 15.09 10.12
C ILE A 95 15.51 16.53 9.62
N PRO A 96 16.48 17.45 9.76
CA PRO A 96 16.36 18.82 9.27
C PRO A 96 16.32 18.88 7.75
N SER A 97 17.07 18.03 7.04
CA SER A 97 17.01 17.96 5.58
C SER A 97 15.62 17.51 5.07
N ARG A 98 15.01 16.50 5.73
CA ARG A 98 13.65 16.03 5.43
C ARG A 98 12.60 17.05 5.81
N ALA A 99 12.76 17.75 6.94
CA ALA A 99 11.87 18.82 7.37
C ALA A 99 11.92 20.01 6.40
N ALA A 100 13.11 20.42 5.94
CA ALA A 100 13.26 21.46 4.93
C ALA A 100 12.61 21.06 3.60
N LEU A 101 12.76 19.80 3.18
CA LEU A 101 12.11 19.29 1.98
C LEU A 101 10.58 19.26 2.12
N LEU A 102 10.07 18.88 3.30
CA LEU A 102 8.63 18.93 3.60
C LEU A 102 8.09 20.37 3.63
N GLU A 103 8.85 21.33 4.15
CA GLU A 103 8.49 22.74 4.04
C GLU A 103 8.47 23.21 2.59
N GLN A 104 9.45 22.81 1.76
CA GLN A 104 9.42 23.11 0.33
C GLN A 104 8.18 22.54 -0.34
N VAL A 105 7.82 21.28 -0.06
CA VAL A 105 6.58 20.67 -0.59
C VAL A 105 5.34 21.43 -0.11
N LYS A 106 5.28 21.82 1.17
CA LYS A 106 4.20 22.63 1.72
C LYS A 106 4.10 24.00 1.04
N ASN A 107 5.23 24.63 0.73
CA ASN A 107 5.28 25.92 0.04
C ASN A 107 4.85 25.82 -1.43
N LEU A 108 5.01 24.64 -2.04
CA LEU A 108 4.56 24.35 -3.42
C LEU A 108 3.08 23.96 -3.50
N GLN A 109 2.47 23.54 -2.38
CA GLN A 109 1.04 23.22 -2.29
C GLN A 109 0.11 24.33 -2.83
N PRO A 110 0.26 25.62 -2.47
CA PRO A 110 -0.58 26.70 -3.01
C PRO A 110 -0.37 26.98 -4.50
N ILE A 111 0.72 26.50 -5.11
CA ILE A 111 0.95 26.64 -6.56
C ILE A 111 0.06 25.66 -7.33
N LEU A 112 -0.20 24.47 -6.78
CA LEU A 112 -1.13 23.49 -7.36
C LEU A 112 -2.57 24.02 -7.35
N ASP A 113 -2.94 24.78 -6.31
CA ASP A 113 -4.24 25.43 -6.19
C ASP A 113 -4.32 26.78 -6.93
N SER A 114 -3.26 27.17 -7.65
CA SER A 114 -3.24 28.45 -8.34
C SER A 114 -4.33 28.51 -9.40
N ALA A 115 -5.09 29.62 -9.39
CA ALA A 115 -6.16 29.88 -10.35
C ALA A 115 -5.68 29.81 -11.81
N SER A 116 -4.38 30.04 -12.04
CA SER A 116 -3.71 29.90 -13.34
C SER A 116 -3.81 28.48 -13.91
N ILE A 117 -3.61 27.45 -13.09
CA ILE A 117 -3.70 26.04 -13.49
C ILE A 117 -5.17 25.65 -13.72
N GLN A 118 -6.07 26.10 -12.84
CA GLN A 118 -7.50 25.85 -12.99
C GLN A 118 -8.11 26.54 -14.22
N ALA A 119 -7.57 27.68 -14.63
CA ALA A 119 -8.03 28.42 -15.80
C ALA A 119 -7.52 27.85 -17.13
N VAL A 120 -6.56 26.91 -17.12
CA VAL A 120 -5.96 26.33 -18.34
C VAL A 120 -6.99 25.75 -19.31
N PRO A 121 -7.98 24.94 -18.88
CA PRO A 121 -9.00 24.40 -19.80
C PRO A 121 -9.84 25.51 -20.46
N GLY A 122 -10.15 26.58 -19.72
CA GLY A 122 -10.89 27.73 -20.23
C GLY A 122 -10.10 28.54 -21.26
N HIS A 123 -8.79 28.73 -21.02
CA HIS A 123 -7.89 29.36 -21.98
C HIS A 123 -7.64 28.48 -23.21
N ALA A 124 -7.52 27.16 -23.04
CA ALA A 124 -7.38 26.20 -24.14
C ALA A 124 -8.59 26.21 -25.08
N ALA A 125 -9.81 26.24 -24.54
CA ALA A 125 -11.02 26.33 -25.36
C ALA A 125 -11.09 27.64 -26.18
N LYS A 126 -10.70 28.77 -25.57
CA LYS A 126 -10.61 30.06 -26.28
C LYS A 126 -9.52 30.02 -27.36
N LEU A 127 -8.36 29.44 -27.06
CA LEU A 127 -7.26 29.30 -28.01
C LEU A 127 -7.65 28.39 -29.19
N GLN A 128 -8.34 27.28 -28.92
CA GLN A 128 -8.84 26.38 -29.97
C GLN A 128 -9.80 27.10 -30.91
N ARG A 129 -10.75 27.88 -30.37
CA ARG A 129 -11.66 28.69 -31.18
C ARG A 129 -10.90 29.73 -32.00
N LEU A 130 -9.92 30.39 -31.40
CA LEU A 130 -9.11 31.40 -32.10
C LEU A 130 -8.25 30.78 -33.20
N SER A 131 -7.69 29.58 -32.96
CA SER A 131 -6.97 28.80 -33.97
C SER A 131 -7.88 28.43 -35.15
N GLN A 132 -9.12 28.03 -34.90
CA GLN A 132 -10.08 27.73 -35.96
C GLN A 132 -10.42 28.96 -36.81
N ILE A 133 -10.64 30.11 -36.17
CA ILE A 133 -10.86 31.38 -36.87
C ILE A 133 -9.62 31.75 -37.69
N HIS A 134 -8.43 31.57 -37.14
CA HIS A 134 -7.18 31.89 -37.82
C HIS A 134 -7.00 31.06 -39.10
N ILE A 135 -7.31 29.75 -39.05
CA ILE A 135 -7.30 28.88 -40.24
C ILE A 135 -8.25 29.42 -41.32
N GLN A 136 -9.49 29.76 -40.95
CA GLN A 136 -10.47 30.31 -41.91
C GLN A 136 -10.01 31.64 -42.51
N GLN A 137 -9.45 32.52 -41.70
CA GLN A 137 -8.92 33.80 -42.20
C GLN A 137 -7.74 33.60 -43.15
N GLN A 138 -6.89 32.61 -42.90
CA GLN A 138 -5.77 32.29 -43.76
C GLN A 138 -6.22 31.74 -45.12
N GLU A 139 -7.23 30.87 -45.14
CA GLU A 139 -7.86 30.39 -46.37
C GLU A 139 -8.49 31.53 -47.18
N GLN A 140 -9.26 32.40 -46.53
CA GLN A 140 -9.88 33.57 -47.18
C GLN A 140 -8.85 34.56 -47.75
N CYS A 141 -7.77 34.82 -47.00
CA CYS A 141 -6.69 35.67 -47.49
C CYS A 141 -6.00 35.06 -48.72
N GLN A 142 -5.82 33.74 -48.73
CA GLN A 142 -5.22 33.04 -49.87
C GLN A 142 -6.13 33.12 -51.10
N GLU A 143 -7.42 32.79 -50.96
CA GLU A 143 -8.40 32.89 -52.05
C GLU A 143 -8.52 34.31 -52.62
N LEU A 144 -8.53 35.33 -51.75
CA LEU A 144 -8.57 36.72 -52.16
C LEU A 144 -7.29 37.12 -52.91
N THR A 145 -6.13 36.68 -52.41
CA THR A 145 -4.84 36.95 -53.06
C THR A 145 -4.78 36.31 -54.43
N ASP A 146 -5.22 35.06 -54.56
CA ASP A 146 -5.27 34.35 -55.83
C ASP A 146 -6.25 35.01 -56.81
N SER A 147 -7.42 35.46 -56.33
CA SER A 147 -8.41 36.18 -57.14
C SER A 147 -7.88 37.52 -57.66
N VAL A 148 -7.22 38.31 -56.79
CA VAL A 148 -6.59 39.58 -57.18
C VAL A 148 -5.46 39.34 -58.17
N LYS A 149 -4.66 38.29 -57.97
CA LYS A 149 -3.59 37.92 -58.89
C LYS A 149 -4.13 37.53 -60.26
N MET A 150 -5.21 36.72 -60.32
CA MET A 150 -5.87 36.41 -61.59
C MET A 150 -6.42 37.67 -62.28
N LEU A 151 -7.08 38.56 -61.54
CA LEU A 151 -7.61 39.80 -62.11
C LEU A 151 -6.50 40.71 -62.66
N LEU A 152 -5.37 40.79 -61.96
CA LEU A 152 -4.18 41.52 -62.43
C LEU A 152 -3.56 40.87 -63.67
N GLU A 153 -3.49 39.54 -63.70
CA GLU A 153 -3.01 38.80 -64.87
C GLU A 153 -3.93 39.00 -66.09
N ASP A 154 -5.24 39.02 -65.90
CA ASP A 154 -6.21 39.27 -66.97
C ASP A 154 -6.17 40.72 -67.46
N TYR A 155 -6.01 41.68 -66.56
CA TYR A 155 -5.81 43.08 -66.93
C TYR A 155 -4.52 43.27 -67.75
N ASN A 156 -3.43 42.60 -67.39
CA ASN A 156 -2.14 42.73 -68.07
C ASN A 156 -2.07 41.99 -69.43
N LYS A 157 -3.07 41.15 -69.74
CA LYS A 157 -3.22 40.46 -71.04
C LYS A 157 -4.08 41.23 -72.04
N THR A 158 -4.76 42.29 -71.60
CA THR A 158 -5.60 43.15 -72.45
C THR A 158 -4.83 44.40 -72.87
#